data_AF-A0A433U661-F1
#
_entry.id   AF-A0A433U661-F1
#
_cell.length_a   1.000
_cell.length_b   1.000
_cell.length_c   1.000
_cell.angle_alpha   90.00
_cell.angle_beta   90.00
_cell.angle_gamma   90.00
#
_symmetry.space_group_name_H-M   'P 1'
#
loop_
_entity.id
_entity.type
_entity.pdbx_description
1 polymer ?
#
loop_
_entity_poly.entity_id
_entity_poly.type
_entity_poly.pdbx_seq_one_letter_code
_entity_poly.pdbx_strand_id
1 'polypeptide(L)'
;METTADHQCLEEVFRQDTVTCANLVSKPCEPSKPEGTANIDMQKVDGVWYMKFNAVDDMAVHLRELRALHMRHDDVITCGFPRSGNHWCFELVNMILNQTTEFKADCFATNLLDIPRDLDLVPAPRNLVTHLRPRHFPAQVTKKNTKLIYIIRNPKDVLVSMYHMNSRFSYDTWRFRGSWSEFLKLHLAGDLPIGLWWDHVKNVEKFAKAHPNLPVHIFQYEKVRAQPVEEIRKLCHFLGRSDALAEKIARVTQFDNMKTKLGKITAMENMVFNEKGVVLRKGKIGDWKNCFSREQKERFDRAFEVNTVDSEWAKKVRPYMDLPSAI
;
A
#
# COMPACT_ATOMS: atom_id res chain seq x y z
N MET A 1 83.40 20.95 -12.37
CA MET A 1 83.36 19.93 -11.32
C MET A 1 81.89 19.57 -11.15
N GLU A 2 81.39 18.60 -11.92
CA GLU A 2 81.42 17.16 -11.58
C GLU A 2 80.68 16.91 -10.25
N THR A 3 79.64 16.09 -10.12
CA THR A 3 79.18 14.95 -10.92
C THR A 3 77.69 14.67 -10.71
N THR A 4 77.08 14.18 -11.78
CA THR A 4 75.87 13.35 -11.92
C THR A 4 75.94 12.01 -11.17
N ALA A 5 74.78 11.54 -10.69
CA ALA A 5 74.31 10.15 -10.63
C ALA A 5 72.84 10.24 -10.16
N ASP A 6 71.83 10.37 -11.01
CA ASP A 6 71.28 9.43 -11.99
C ASP A 6 70.93 8.01 -11.47
N HIS A 7 69.62 7.78 -11.48
CA HIS A 7 68.90 6.54 -11.77
C HIS A 7 69.01 5.33 -10.85
N GLN A 8 67.92 5.10 -10.10
CA GLN A 8 67.16 3.84 -10.16
C GLN A 8 65.69 4.15 -9.79
N CYS A 9 64.80 4.14 -10.80
CA CYS A 9 63.72 3.16 -10.99
C CYS A 9 62.46 3.52 -10.17
N LEU A 10 61.51 4.27 -10.75
CA LEU A 10 60.32 3.78 -11.47
C LEU A 10 59.40 2.86 -10.65
N GLU A 11 58.16 3.33 -10.54
CA GLU A 11 56.93 2.60 -10.19
C GLU A 11 56.77 2.10 -8.75
N GLU A 12 55.97 2.81 -7.95
CA GLU A 12 54.62 2.37 -7.57
C GLU A 12 54.00 3.29 -6.50
N VAL A 13 52.69 3.47 -6.62
CA VAL A 13 51.75 4.00 -5.61
C VAL A 13 51.59 5.53 -5.51
N PHE A 14 51.06 6.13 -6.59
CA PHE A 14 50.08 7.21 -6.45
C PHE A 14 48.69 6.60 -6.18
N ARG A 15 48.23 6.62 -4.93
CA ARG A 15 46.78 6.71 -4.62
C ARG A 15 46.57 6.98 -3.13
N GLN A 16 45.57 7.85 -2.88
CA GLN A 16 44.90 8.14 -1.61
C GLN A 16 45.54 9.25 -0.77
N ASP A 17 45.03 10.48 -0.91
CA ASP A 17 44.00 10.98 0.02
C ASP A 17 43.60 12.43 -0.33
N THR A 18 42.39 12.58 -0.86
CA THR A 18 41.69 13.88 -0.90
C THR A 18 40.37 13.71 -0.16
N VAL A 19 40.39 14.00 1.14
CA VAL A 19 39.18 14.13 1.95
C VAL A 19 38.60 15.52 1.68
N THR A 20 37.52 15.56 0.90
CA THR A 20 36.69 16.75 0.72
C THR A 20 35.76 16.92 1.92
N CYS A 21 35.83 18.09 2.57
CA CYS A 21 34.82 18.56 3.52
C CYS A 21 33.47 18.72 2.80
N ALA A 22 32.64 17.68 2.81
CA ALA A 22 31.24 17.77 2.42
C ALA A 22 30.37 17.90 3.68
N ASN A 23 29.93 19.14 3.94
CA ASN A 23 28.63 19.51 4.50
C ASN A 23 28.03 18.59 5.59
N LEU A 24 28.38 18.86 6.85
CA LEU A 24 27.54 18.53 8.01
C LEU A 24 26.31 19.46 8.02
N VAL A 25 25.36 19.25 7.10
CA VAL A 25 23.99 19.72 7.33
C VAL A 25 23.42 18.81 8.40
N SER A 26 23.21 19.35 9.61
CA SER A 26 22.51 18.63 10.68
C SER A 26 21.21 18.06 10.10
N LYS A 27 21.05 16.73 10.11
CA LYS A 27 19.77 16.10 9.76
C LYS A 27 18.67 16.82 10.56
N PRO A 28 17.58 17.28 9.92
CA PRO A 28 16.45 17.83 10.66
C PRO A 28 16.09 16.88 11.79
N CYS A 29 15.85 17.41 13.00
CA CYS A 29 15.43 16.60 14.12
C CYS A 29 14.15 15.85 13.71
N GLU A 30 14.25 14.53 13.53
CA GLU A 30 13.09 13.73 13.18
C GLU A 30 12.06 13.87 14.30
N PRO A 31 10.77 14.08 13.99
CA PRO A 31 9.75 14.19 15.02
C PRO A 31 9.76 12.92 15.87
N SER A 32 9.66 13.08 17.18
CA SER A 32 9.60 11.95 18.11
C SER A 32 8.43 11.03 17.73
N LYS A 33 8.69 9.71 17.69
CA LYS A 33 7.65 8.72 17.41
C LYS A 33 6.55 8.77 18.49
N PRO A 34 5.28 8.55 18.12
CA PRO A 34 4.17 8.44 19.06
C PRO A 34 4.42 7.34 20.11
N GLU A 35 3.95 7.57 21.33
CA GLU A 35 3.97 6.57 22.39
C GLU A 35 3.29 5.26 21.94
N GLY A 36 3.90 4.11 22.24
CA GLY A 36 3.40 2.80 21.78
C GLY A 36 3.83 2.40 20.36
N THR A 37 4.62 3.23 19.66
CA THR A 37 5.18 2.92 18.33
C THR A 37 6.72 2.95 18.29
N ALA A 38 7.39 3.05 19.44
CA ALA A 38 8.83 3.22 19.53
C ALA A 38 9.63 2.14 18.80
N ASN A 39 9.18 0.88 18.86
CA ASN A 39 9.81 -0.24 18.19
C ASN A 39 9.55 -0.23 16.67
N ILE A 40 8.51 0.44 16.19
CA ILE A 40 8.14 0.42 14.77
C ILE A 40 9.07 1.34 13.98
N ASP A 41 9.77 0.81 12.99
CA ASP A 41 10.59 1.60 12.09
C ASP A 41 9.69 2.34 11.09
N MET A 42 9.61 3.65 11.27
CA MET A 42 8.75 4.53 10.52
C MET A 42 9.29 5.94 10.52
N GLN A 43 9.03 6.66 9.43
CA GLN A 43 9.50 8.03 9.20
C GLN A 43 8.31 8.90 8.81
N LYS A 44 8.28 10.13 9.33
CA LYS A 44 7.24 11.10 8.99
C LYS A 44 7.66 11.90 7.75
N VAL A 45 6.90 11.80 6.67
CA VAL A 45 7.11 12.57 5.44
C VAL A 45 5.82 13.31 5.10
N ASP A 46 5.92 14.62 4.85
CA ASP A 46 4.79 15.52 4.58
C ASP A 46 3.59 15.35 5.53
N GLY A 47 3.88 15.17 6.82
CA GLY A 47 2.90 15.04 7.89
C GLY A 47 2.33 13.63 8.09
N VAL A 48 2.71 12.64 7.28
CA VAL A 48 2.21 11.25 7.36
C VAL A 48 3.34 10.31 7.75
N TRP A 49 3.05 9.37 8.65
CA TRP A 49 3.97 8.29 8.99
C TRP A 49 3.99 7.22 7.90
N TYR A 50 5.18 6.80 7.49
CA TYR A 50 5.39 5.69 6.57
C TYR A 50 6.28 4.63 7.20
N MET A 51 5.92 3.37 7.01
CA MET A 51 6.72 2.23 7.47
C MET A 51 7.99 2.14 6.66
N LYS A 52 9.12 1.97 7.34
CA LYS A 52 10.42 1.70 6.72
C LYS A 52 10.62 0.20 6.63
N PHE A 53 10.49 -0.33 5.41
CA PHE A 53 10.91 -1.68 5.12
C PHE A 53 12.44 -1.73 5.00
N ASN A 54 13.06 -2.89 5.21
CA ASN A 54 14.53 -3.03 5.24
C ASN A 54 15.24 -2.55 3.95
N ALA A 55 14.51 -2.45 2.84
CA ALA A 55 15.03 -1.92 1.57
C ALA A 55 14.92 -0.38 1.44
N VAL A 56 14.40 0.32 2.46
CA VAL A 56 14.20 1.78 2.45
C VAL A 56 15.02 2.43 3.56
N ASP A 57 16.16 2.98 3.19
CA ASP A 57 17.01 3.73 4.11
C ASP A 57 16.39 5.08 4.51
N ASP A 58 15.78 5.77 3.53
CA ASP A 58 15.09 7.05 3.71
C ASP A 58 13.81 7.09 2.86
N MET A 59 12.65 7.13 3.53
CA MET A 59 11.35 7.20 2.87
C MET A 59 11.22 8.46 2.01
N ALA A 60 11.79 9.58 2.42
CA ALA A 60 11.69 10.82 1.64
C ALA A 60 12.47 10.70 0.32
N VAL A 61 13.60 9.99 0.31
CA VAL A 61 14.35 9.68 -0.92
C VAL A 61 13.52 8.76 -1.82
N HIS A 62 13.05 7.63 -1.28
CA HIS A 62 12.23 6.67 -2.04
C HIS A 62 11.00 7.33 -2.68
N LEU A 63 10.27 8.17 -1.93
CA LEU A 63 9.09 8.87 -2.43
C LEU A 63 9.43 9.89 -3.53
N ARG A 64 10.63 10.49 -3.52
CA ARG A 64 11.09 11.37 -4.62
C ARG A 64 11.47 10.56 -5.86
N GLU A 65 12.17 9.46 -5.70
CA GLU A 65 12.55 8.57 -6.80
C GLU A 65 11.33 7.94 -7.46
N LEU A 66 10.34 7.52 -6.66
CA LEU A 66 9.08 7.00 -7.16
C LEU A 66 8.35 8.02 -8.07
N ARG A 67 8.42 9.31 -7.76
CA ARG A 67 7.86 10.36 -8.62
C ARG A 67 8.54 10.42 -9.99
N ALA A 68 9.81 10.04 -10.07
CA ALA A 68 10.60 10.01 -11.31
C ALA A 68 10.45 8.69 -12.09
N LEU A 69 9.76 7.69 -11.55
CA LEU A 69 9.57 6.39 -12.19
C LEU A 69 9.00 6.53 -13.61
N HIS A 70 9.62 5.83 -14.56
CA HIS A 70 9.12 5.73 -15.92
C HIS A 70 7.90 4.80 -15.98
N MET A 71 6.75 5.34 -16.42
CA MET A 71 5.51 4.59 -16.58
C MET A 71 5.40 4.05 -18.01
N ARG A 72 5.01 2.79 -18.18
CA ARG A 72 4.66 2.22 -19.49
C ARG A 72 3.22 2.63 -19.85
N HIS A 73 2.89 2.55 -21.14
CA HIS A 73 1.59 3.00 -21.66
C HIS A 73 0.42 2.12 -21.19
N ASP A 74 0.71 0.86 -20.87
CA ASP A 74 -0.24 -0.18 -20.45
C ASP A 74 -0.16 -0.50 -18.95
N ASP A 75 0.55 0.32 -18.18
CA ASP A 75 0.56 0.24 -16.73
C ASP A 75 -0.84 0.55 -16.15
N VAL A 76 -1.11 -0.07 -15.01
CA VAL A 76 -2.28 0.21 -14.17
C VAL A 76 -1.80 0.49 -12.76
N ILE A 77 -2.33 1.53 -12.13
CA ILE A 77 -2.12 1.79 -10.69
C ILE A 77 -3.30 1.21 -9.91
N THR A 78 -3.02 0.31 -8.97
CA THR A 78 -3.99 -0.12 -7.96
C THR A 78 -3.62 0.48 -6.61
N CYS A 79 -4.41 1.44 -6.13
CA CYS A 79 -4.20 2.13 -4.87
C CYS A 79 -5.28 1.75 -3.86
N GLY A 80 -4.92 1.62 -2.59
CA GLY A 80 -5.93 1.53 -1.53
C GLY A 80 -5.31 1.54 -0.16
N PHE A 81 -6.05 1.99 0.85
CA PHE A 81 -5.59 1.91 2.23
C PHE A 81 -5.28 0.43 2.58
N PRO A 82 -4.21 0.13 3.35
CA PRO A 82 -3.86 -1.24 3.68
C PRO A 82 -5.06 -2.03 4.19
N ARG A 83 -5.17 -3.30 3.81
CA ARG A 83 -6.24 -4.24 4.26
C ARG A 83 -7.64 -4.00 3.69
N SER A 84 -7.75 -3.16 2.67
CA SER A 84 -9.03 -2.87 1.99
C SER A 84 -9.42 -3.94 0.96
N GLY A 85 -8.62 -5.00 0.78
CA GLY A 85 -8.81 -6.00 -0.27
C GLY A 85 -7.71 -5.99 -1.33
N ASN A 86 -6.56 -5.39 -1.03
CA ASN A 86 -5.46 -5.15 -1.96
C ASN A 86 -4.96 -6.42 -2.66
N HIS A 87 -4.77 -7.52 -1.94
CA HIS A 87 -4.36 -8.81 -2.54
C HIS A 87 -5.44 -9.40 -3.44
N TRP A 88 -6.72 -9.24 -3.11
CA TRP A 88 -7.80 -9.78 -3.94
C TRP A 88 -7.94 -8.97 -5.22
N CYS A 89 -7.94 -7.64 -5.13
CA CYS A 89 -7.93 -6.77 -6.29
C CYS A 89 -6.68 -7.00 -7.16
N PHE A 90 -5.51 -7.22 -6.55
CA PHE A 90 -4.29 -7.57 -7.26
C PHE A 90 -4.44 -8.82 -8.12
N GLU A 91 -4.95 -9.93 -7.57
CA GLU A 91 -5.16 -11.15 -8.36
C GLU A 91 -6.20 -10.94 -9.47
N LEU A 92 -7.31 -10.25 -9.16
CA LEU A 92 -8.35 -9.96 -10.16
C LEU A 92 -7.79 -9.16 -11.34
N VAL A 93 -7.06 -8.07 -11.06
CA VAL A 93 -6.47 -7.23 -12.11
C VAL A 93 -5.44 -8.01 -12.91
N ASN A 94 -4.58 -8.82 -12.29
CA ASN A 94 -3.60 -9.63 -13.02
C ASN A 94 -4.27 -10.71 -13.88
N MET A 95 -5.28 -11.41 -13.37
CA MET A 95 -6.03 -12.40 -14.15
C MET A 95 -6.73 -11.77 -15.36
N ILE A 96 -7.34 -10.59 -15.16
CA ILE A 96 -8.02 -9.86 -16.24
C ILE A 96 -7.02 -9.34 -17.28
N LEU A 97 -5.93 -8.71 -16.85
CA LEU A 97 -4.92 -8.16 -17.77
C LEU A 97 -4.28 -9.24 -18.64
N ASN A 98 -4.01 -10.42 -18.06
CA ASN A 98 -3.38 -11.56 -18.73
C ASN A 98 -4.39 -12.54 -19.34
N GLN A 99 -5.70 -12.26 -19.25
CA GLN A 99 -6.78 -13.11 -19.78
C GLN A 99 -6.63 -14.58 -19.36
N THR A 100 -6.39 -14.79 -18.07
CA THR A 100 -6.16 -16.10 -17.46
C THR A 100 -6.99 -16.28 -16.19
N THR A 101 -7.03 -17.51 -15.69
CA THR A 101 -7.57 -17.83 -14.36
C THR A 101 -6.51 -18.35 -13.40
N GLU A 102 -5.25 -18.33 -13.82
CA GLU A 102 -4.13 -18.67 -12.97
C GLU A 102 -3.73 -17.48 -12.11
N PHE A 103 -3.43 -17.78 -10.85
CA PHE A 103 -2.87 -16.80 -9.93
C PHE A 103 -1.50 -16.34 -10.42
N LYS A 104 -1.15 -15.09 -10.10
CA LYS A 104 0.19 -14.61 -10.41
C LYS A 104 1.22 -15.47 -9.67
N ALA A 105 2.31 -15.82 -10.36
CA ALA A 105 3.41 -16.58 -9.76
C ALA A 105 4.13 -15.77 -8.68
N ASP A 106 4.37 -14.49 -8.95
CA ASP A 106 4.95 -13.56 -7.99
C ASP A 106 3.91 -13.00 -7.04
N CYS A 107 4.34 -12.60 -5.84
CA CYS A 107 3.43 -12.07 -4.82
C CYS A 107 3.16 -10.56 -5.00
N PHE A 108 2.13 -10.06 -4.32
CA PHE A 108 1.77 -8.64 -4.25
C PHE A 108 2.96 -7.68 -4.05
N ALA A 109 3.93 -8.05 -3.21
CA ALA A 109 5.05 -7.17 -2.85
C ALA A 109 6.06 -6.96 -3.99
N THR A 110 6.08 -7.79 -5.05
CA THR A 110 6.95 -7.55 -6.22
C THR A 110 6.49 -6.36 -7.05
N ASN A 111 5.22 -5.97 -6.88
CA ASN A 111 4.60 -4.88 -7.63
C ASN A 111 4.33 -3.65 -6.75
N LEU A 112 4.71 -3.70 -5.47
CA LEU A 112 4.41 -2.68 -4.48
C LEU A 112 5.39 -1.50 -4.59
N LEU A 113 4.87 -0.35 -5.04
CA LEU A 113 5.63 0.89 -5.22
C LEU A 113 6.14 1.48 -3.90
N ASP A 114 5.59 1.06 -2.77
CA ASP A 114 5.96 1.51 -1.43
C ASP A 114 7.36 1.03 -1.01
N ILE A 115 7.97 0.12 -1.79
CA ILE A 115 9.31 -0.44 -1.57
C ILE A 115 10.14 -0.25 -2.86
N PRO A 116 11.42 0.19 -2.78
CA PRO A 116 12.32 0.27 -3.92
C PRO A 116 12.47 -1.09 -4.58
N ARG A 117 12.21 -1.16 -5.88
CA ARG A 117 12.35 -2.37 -6.69
C ARG A 117 12.71 -2.00 -8.11
N ASP A 118 13.41 -2.92 -8.77
CA ASP A 118 13.57 -2.88 -10.20
C ASP A 118 12.27 -3.35 -10.88
N LEU A 119 11.43 -2.37 -11.23
CA LEU A 119 10.15 -2.60 -11.89
C LEU A 119 10.31 -2.93 -13.37
N ASP A 120 11.53 -2.88 -13.92
CA ASP A 120 11.76 -3.28 -15.30
C ASP A 120 11.71 -4.79 -15.48
N LEU A 121 12.00 -5.54 -14.42
CA LEU A 121 11.85 -7.00 -14.34
C LEU A 121 10.38 -7.46 -14.34
N VAL A 122 9.43 -6.56 -14.07
CA VAL A 122 8.00 -6.91 -14.10
C VAL A 122 7.50 -6.89 -15.55
N PRO A 123 7.02 -8.02 -16.10
CA PRO A 123 6.55 -8.08 -17.49
C PRO A 123 5.30 -7.22 -17.68
N ALA A 124 5.16 -6.68 -18.89
CA ALA A 124 3.97 -5.95 -19.30
C ALA A 124 2.79 -6.92 -19.57
N PRO A 125 1.53 -6.51 -19.33
CA PRO A 125 1.12 -5.27 -18.68
C PRO A 125 1.35 -5.29 -17.16
N ARG A 126 1.83 -4.18 -16.57
CA ARG A 126 2.12 -4.13 -15.12
C ARG A 126 0.92 -3.61 -14.33
N ASN A 127 0.49 -4.39 -13.35
CA ASN A 127 -0.36 -3.91 -12.26
C ASN A 127 0.55 -3.41 -11.11
N LEU A 128 0.82 -2.11 -11.05
CA LEU A 128 1.62 -1.50 -10.00
C LEU A 128 0.72 -1.15 -8.82
N VAL A 129 1.06 -1.62 -7.61
CA VAL A 129 0.20 -1.47 -6.43
C VAL A 129 0.81 -0.50 -5.43
N THR A 130 -0.01 0.24 -4.69
CA THR A 130 0.49 1.18 -3.68
C THR A 130 -0.49 1.49 -2.55
N HIS A 131 0.03 1.82 -1.37
CA HIS A 131 -0.72 2.42 -0.26
C HIS A 131 -0.39 3.90 -0.05
N LEU A 132 0.43 4.49 -0.93
CA LEU A 132 0.91 5.86 -0.81
C LEU A 132 -0.16 6.88 -1.21
N ARG A 133 0.04 8.12 -0.76
CA ARG A 133 -0.81 9.25 -1.17
C ARG A 133 -0.48 9.66 -2.61
N PRO A 134 -1.45 10.17 -3.40
CA PRO A 134 -1.22 10.51 -4.81
C PRO A 134 -0.10 11.52 -5.06
N ARG A 135 0.21 12.36 -4.06
CA ARG A 135 1.35 13.28 -4.13
C ARG A 135 2.70 12.57 -4.35
N HIS A 136 2.80 11.28 -4.07
CA HIS A 136 4.00 10.48 -4.27
C HIS A 136 3.89 9.52 -5.46
N PHE A 137 2.77 9.51 -6.18
CA PHE A 137 2.66 8.70 -7.40
C PHE A 137 3.68 9.15 -8.45
N PRO A 138 4.08 8.26 -9.37
CA PRO A 138 4.86 8.64 -10.53
C PRO A 138 4.22 9.83 -11.25
N ALA A 139 5.00 10.88 -11.55
CA ALA A 139 4.47 12.11 -12.12
C ALA A 139 3.85 11.89 -13.52
N GLN A 140 4.17 10.76 -14.17
CA GLN A 140 3.61 10.38 -15.47
C GLN A 140 2.19 9.83 -15.38
N VAL A 141 1.66 9.48 -14.20
CA VAL A 141 0.30 8.91 -14.04
C VAL A 141 -0.76 9.82 -14.67
N THR A 142 -0.70 11.12 -14.42
CA THR A 142 -1.66 12.09 -14.97
C THR A 142 -1.33 12.48 -16.40
N LYS A 143 -0.05 12.56 -16.76
CA LYS A 143 0.39 12.89 -18.13
C LYS A 143 0.00 11.82 -19.15
N LYS A 144 0.00 10.54 -18.73
CA LYS A 144 -0.32 9.38 -19.58
C LYS A 144 -1.74 8.88 -19.40
N ASN A 145 -2.55 9.52 -18.56
CA ASN A 145 -3.89 9.06 -18.18
C ASN A 145 -3.89 7.58 -17.76
N THR A 146 -2.89 7.18 -16.96
CA THR A 146 -2.74 5.81 -16.48
C THR A 146 -3.99 5.40 -15.68
N LYS A 147 -4.56 4.24 -16.00
CA LYS A 147 -5.76 3.73 -15.30
C LYS A 147 -5.48 3.60 -13.81
N LEU A 148 -6.34 4.19 -12.99
CA LEU A 148 -6.29 4.14 -11.53
C LEU A 148 -7.46 3.32 -10.99
N ILE A 149 -7.15 2.26 -10.26
CA ILE A 149 -8.13 1.50 -9.48
C ILE A 149 -7.96 1.90 -8.02
N TYR A 150 -9.00 2.47 -7.41
CA TYR A 150 -9.00 2.77 -5.98
C TYR A 150 -9.84 1.75 -5.21
N ILE A 151 -9.22 1.10 -4.23
CA ILE A 151 -9.85 0.09 -3.38
C ILE A 151 -10.40 0.76 -2.13
N ILE A 152 -11.69 0.55 -1.88
CA ILE A 152 -12.36 1.02 -0.68
C ILE A 152 -13.11 -0.11 0.03
N ARG A 153 -13.10 -0.06 1.35
CA ARG A 153 -13.72 -1.03 2.25
C ARG A 153 -14.16 -0.32 3.53
N ASN A 154 -15.18 -0.83 4.20
CA ASN A 154 -15.60 -0.41 5.52
C ASN A 154 -14.38 -0.25 6.46
N PRO A 155 -14.11 0.98 6.94
CA PRO A 155 -12.92 1.25 7.72
C PRO A 155 -12.86 0.48 9.04
N LYS A 156 -13.98 0.11 9.65
CA LYS A 156 -13.96 -0.69 10.89
C LYS A 156 -13.37 -2.08 10.66
N ASP A 157 -13.77 -2.75 9.58
CA ASP A 157 -13.21 -4.06 9.19
C ASP A 157 -11.75 -3.94 8.75
N VAL A 158 -11.40 -2.83 8.07
CA VAL A 158 -10.02 -2.52 7.68
C VAL A 158 -9.13 -2.42 8.91
N LEU A 159 -9.52 -1.65 9.92
CA LEU A 159 -8.70 -1.43 11.12
C LEU A 159 -8.52 -2.70 11.94
N VAL A 160 -9.58 -3.51 12.11
CA VAL A 160 -9.45 -4.81 12.78
C VAL A 160 -8.53 -5.75 12.01
N SER A 161 -8.61 -5.75 10.67
CA SER A 161 -7.70 -6.53 9.83
C SER A 161 -6.26 -6.03 9.93
N MET A 162 -6.05 -4.72 10.03
CA MET A 162 -4.74 -4.08 10.12
C MET A 162 -4.10 -4.31 11.48
N TYR A 163 -4.84 -4.17 12.58
CA TYR A 163 -4.38 -4.52 13.92
C TYR A 163 -3.85 -5.97 13.97
N HIS A 164 -4.66 -6.92 13.50
CA HIS A 164 -4.25 -8.32 13.48
C HIS A 164 -3.04 -8.61 12.59
N MET A 165 -2.85 -7.87 11.49
CA MET A 165 -1.66 -7.99 10.65
C MET A 165 -0.45 -7.41 11.36
N ASN A 166 -0.57 -6.18 11.87
CA ASN A 166 0.54 -5.47 12.50
C ASN A 166 1.03 -6.20 13.75
N SER A 167 0.15 -6.83 14.53
CA SER A 167 0.56 -7.59 15.71
C SER A 167 1.25 -8.92 15.43
N ARG A 168 1.34 -9.34 14.15
CA ARG A 168 1.87 -10.63 13.71
C ARG A 168 3.06 -10.54 12.75
N PHE A 169 3.58 -9.34 12.51
CA PHE A 169 4.86 -9.21 11.81
C PHE A 169 5.97 -9.96 12.55
N SER A 170 6.85 -10.61 11.79
CA SER A 170 8.02 -11.34 12.32
C SER A 170 9.08 -10.42 12.85
N TYR A 171 9.34 -9.34 12.11
CA TYR A 171 10.30 -8.32 12.49
C TYR A 171 9.72 -7.47 13.61
N ASP A 172 10.43 -7.39 14.73
CA ASP A 172 10.02 -6.55 15.85
C ASP A 172 9.91 -5.07 15.44
N THR A 173 10.73 -4.66 14.48
CA THR A 173 10.71 -3.32 13.91
C THR A 173 9.46 -3.00 13.09
N TRP A 174 8.59 -3.97 12.78
CA TRP A 174 7.31 -3.73 12.11
C TRP A 174 6.11 -4.07 12.99
N ARG A 175 6.34 -4.81 14.07
CA ARG A 175 5.28 -5.42 14.89
C ARG A 175 4.64 -4.43 15.83
N PHE A 176 3.31 -4.35 15.83
CA PHE A 176 2.58 -3.60 16.85
C PHE A 176 2.35 -4.46 18.10
N ARG A 177 2.83 -4.00 19.27
CA ARG A 177 2.76 -4.76 20.54
C ARG A 177 1.62 -4.35 21.47
N GLY A 178 0.94 -3.24 21.19
CA GLY A 178 -0.16 -2.76 22.02
C GLY A 178 -1.45 -3.57 21.85
N SER A 179 -2.41 -3.26 22.71
CA SER A 179 -3.80 -3.72 22.65
C SER A 179 -4.58 -3.12 21.48
N TRP A 180 -5.75 -3.69 21.20
CA TRP A 180 -6.70 -3.15 20.22
C TRP A 180 -7.10 -1.70 20.56
N SER A 181 -7.34 -1.40 21.83
CA SER A 181 -7.74 -0.05 22.26
C SER A 181 -6.65 0.99 22.00
N GLU A 182 -5.39 0.64 22.24
CA GLU A 182 -4.24 1.51 21.93
C GLU A 182 -4.06 1.68 20.43
N PHE A 183 -4.18 0.59 19.65
CA PHE A 183 -4.13 0.64 18.19
C PHE A 183 -5.18 1.60 17.63
N LEU A 184 -6.44 1.47 18.07
CA LEU A 184 -7.53 2.32 17.61
C LEU A 184 -7.31 3.79 18.01
N LYS A 185 -6.82 4.04 19.23
CA LYS A 185 -6.47 5.40 19.70
C LYS A 185 -5.39 6.02 18.81
N LEU A 186 -4.30 5.30 18.55
CA LEU A 186 -3.21 5.75 17.68
C LEU A 186 -3.70 5.97 16.24
N HIS A 187 -4.53 5.07 15.71
CA HIS A 187 -5.11 5.27 14.39
C HIS A 187 -5.91 6.58 14.35
N LEU A 188 -6.84 6.80 15.29
CA LEU A 188 -7.68 8.01 15.33
C LEU A 188 -6.87 9.31 15.52
N ALA A 189 -5.64 9.22 16.02
CA ALA A 189 -4.70 10.35 16.11
C ALA A 189 -3.86 10.56 14.83
N GLY A 190 -3.91 9.63 13.86
CA GLY A 190 -3.08 9.66 12.66
C GLY A 190 -1.63 9.17 12.89
N ASP A 191 -1.39 8.47 14.00
CA ASP A 191 -0.07 8.12 14.52
C ASP A 191 0.41 6.71 14.12
N LEU A 192 -0.26 6.09 13.15
CA LEU A 192 0.14 4.83 12.54
C LEU A 192 0.57 5.04 11.08
N PRO A 193 1.40 4.13 10.51
CA PRO A 193 1.77 4.19 9.11
C PRO A 193 0.56 4.33 8.16
N ILE A 194 0.73 5.12 7.09
CA ILE A 194 -0.28 5.55 6.10
C ILE A 194 -1.32 6.56 6.64
N GLY A 195 -1.34 6.79 7.96
CA GLY A 195 -2.18 7.79 8.62
C GLY A 195 -3.67 7.41 8.66
N LEU A 196 -4.53 8.43 8.62
CA LEU A 196 -5.98 8.26 8.74
C LEU A 196 -6.61 7.68 7.45
N TRP A 197 -7.54 6.75 7.63
CA TRP A 197 -8.25 6.13 6.52
C TRP A 197 -9.06 7.14 5.70
N TRP A 198 -9.80 8.04 6.35
CA TRP A 198 -10.63 9.03 5.65
C TRP A 198 -9.76 10.04 4.91
N ASP A 199 -8.64 10.46 5.48
CA ASP A 199 -7.69 11.29 4.76
C ASP A 199 -7.20 10.58 3.51
N HIS A 200 -6.94 9.26 3.60
CA HIS A 200 -6.45 8.48 2.46
C HIS A 200 -7.46 8.52 1.31
N VAL A 201 -8.71 8.17 1.60
CA VAL A 201 -9.80 8.22 0.62
C VAL A 201 -9.94 9.62 0.04
N LYS A 202 -10.00 10.66 0.88
CA LYS A 202 -10.16 12.05 0.47
C LYS A 202 -9.02 12.56 -0.41
N ASN A 203 -7.77 12.17 -0.11
CA ASN A 203 -6.62 12.59 -0.90
C ASN A 203 -6.66 11.96 -2.30
N VAL A 204 -7.04 10.68 -2.43
CA VAL A 204 -7.17 10.04 -3.76
C VAL A 204 -8.39 10.58 -4.51
N GLU A 205 -9.52 10.79 -3.85
CA GLU A 205 -10.71 11.38 -4.46
C GLU A 205 -10.43 12.80 -4.97
N LYS A 206 -9.78 13.66 -4.16
CA LYS A 206 -9.39 15.01 -4.57
C LYS A 206 -8.43 14.98 -5.75
N PHE A 207 -7.46 14.07 -5.74
CA PHE A 207 -6.53 13.89 -6.85
C PHE A 207 -7.26 13.49 -8.15
N ALA A 208 -8.20 12.55 -8.08
CA ALA A 208 -9.01 12.15 -9.23
C ALA A 208 -9.87 13.30 -9.75
N LYS A 209 -10.55 14.06 -8.86
CA LYS A 209 -11.35 15.23 -9.24
C LYS A 209 -10.52 16.34 -9.88
N ALA A 210 -9.28 16.51 -9.46
CA ALA A 210 -8.35 17.48 -10.04
C ALA A 210 -7.82 17.08 -11.43
N HIS A 211 -8.01 15.81 -11.84
CA HIS A 211 -7.55 15.27 -13.12
C HIS A 211 -8.69 14.54 -13.83
N PRO A 212 -9.68 15.25 -14.41
CA PRO A 212 -10.89 14.65 -14.97
C PRO A 212 -10.64 13.66 -16.12
N ASN A 213 -9.50 13.76 -16.81
CA ASN A 213 -9.10 12.83 -17.87
C ASN A 213 -8.48 11.52 -17.35
N LEU A 214 -8.17 11.44 -16.05
CA LEU A 214 -7.62 10.23 -15.44
C LEU A 214 -8.72 9.18 -15.34
N PRO A 215 -8.58 7.99 -15.97
CA PRO A 215 -9.57 6.93 -15.85
C PRO A 215 -9.51 6.36 -14.44
N VAL A 216 -10.62 6.40 -13.71
CA VAL A 216 -10.71 5.87 -12.34
C VAL A 216 -11.81 4.82 -12.21
N HIS A 217 -11.47 3.70 -11.58
CA HIS A 217 -12.43 2.68 -11.15
C HIS A 217 -12.41 2.51 -9.64
N ILE A 218 -13.59 2.49 -9.01
CA ILE A 218 -13.73 2.26 -7.57
C ILE A 218 -14.02 0.79 -7.32
N PHE A 219 -13.01 0.08 -6.81
CA PHE A 219 -13.16 -1.29 -6.34
C PHE A 219 -13.73 -1.25 -4.91
N GLN A 220 -15.02 -1.55 -4.77
CA GLN A 220 -15.68 -1.58 -3.47
C GLN A 220 -15.74 -3.01 -2.92
N TYR A 221 -14.96 -3.30 -1.89
CA TYR A 221 -14.79 -4.65 -1.33
C TYR A 221 -16.12 -5.36 -1.05
N GLU A 222 -17.08 -4.65 -0.45
CA GLU A 222 -18.38 -5.21 -0.08
C GLU A 222 -19.26 -5.54 -1.30
N LYS A 223 -19.18 -4.73 -2.37
CA LYS A 223 -19.89 -5.02 -3.62
C LYS A 223 -19.27 -6.20 -4.35
N VAL A 224 -17.93 -6.25 -4.44
CA VAL A 224 -17.25 -7.38 -5.09
C VAL A 224 -17.52 -8.68 -4.32
N ARG A 225 -17.68 -8.61 -2.99
CA ARG A 225 -18.13 -9.76 -2.18
C ARG A 225 -19.55 -10.20 -2.51
N ALA A 226 -20.49 -9.25 -2.62
CA ALA A 226 -21.89 -9.55 -2.83
C ALA A 226 -22.19 -10.00 -4.27
N GLN A 227 -21.56 -9.36 -5.26
CA GLN A 227 -21.84 -9.52 -6.69
C GLN A 227 -20.52 -9.66 -7.48
N PRO A 228 -19.72 -10.71 -7.22
CA PRO A 228 -18.36 -10.82 -7.74
C PRO A 228 -18.30 -10.80 -9.27
N VAL A 229 -19.18 -11.55 -9.94
CA VAL A 229 -19.18 -11.63 -11.41
C VAL A 229 -19.46 -10.27 -12.04
N GLU A 230 -20.48 -9.56 -11.56
CA GLU A 230 -20.86 -8.24 -12.09
C GLU A 230 -19.74 -7.21 -11.91
N GLU A 231 -19.15 -7.15 -10.72
CA GLU A 231 -18.05 -6.22 -10.43
C GLU A 231 -16.78 -6.58 -11.21
N ILE A 232 -16.51 -7.88 -11.44
CA ILE A 232 -15.40 -8.32 -12.31
C ILE A 232 -15.65 -7.93 -13.77
N ARG A 233 -16.88 -8.06 -14.29
CA ARG A 233 -17.23 -7.60 -15.64
C ARG A 233 -16.99 -6.09 -15.80
N LYS A 234 -17.40 -5.28 -14.82
CA LYS A 234 -17.13 -3.83 -14.80
C LYS A 234 -15.63 -3.54 -14.82
N LEU A 235 -14.84 -4.31 -14.07
CA LEU A 235 -13.38 -4.18 -14.03
C LEU A 235 -12.74 -4.60 -15.37
N CYS A 236 -13.22 -5.65 -16.03
CA CYS A 236 -12.79 -6.06 -17.39
C CYS A 236 -12.99 -4.92 -18.39
N HIS A 237 -14.19 -4.34 -18.43
CA HIS A 237 -14.49 -3.23 -19.33
C HIS A 237 -13.62 -2.00 -19.06
N PHE A 238 -13.44 -1.63 -17.78
CA PHE A 238 -12.53 -0.55 -17.39
C PHE A 238 -11.08 -0.80 -17.84
N LEU A 239 -10.61 -2.04 -17.71
CA LEU A 239 -9.27 -2.43 -18.13
C LEU A 239 -9.14 -2.57 -19.65
N GLY A 240 -10.24 -2.54 -20.42
CA GLY A 240 -10.22 -2.74 -21.87
C GLY A 240 -9.85 -4.18 -22.23
N ARG A 241 -10.47 -5.13 -21.54
CA ARG A 241 -10.23 -6.58 -21.67
C ARG A 241 -11.56 -7.31 -21.78
N SER A 242 -11.55 -8.50 -22.38
CA SER A 242 -12.75 -9.35 -22.47
C SER A 242 -13.19 -9.80 -21.07
N ASP A 243 -14.50 -9.88 -20.88
CA ASP A 243 -15.14 -10.36 -19.67
C ASP A 243 -15.56 -11.84 -19.75
N ALA A 244 -15.18 -12.54 -20.83
CA ALA A 244 -15.50 -13.96 -21.05
C ALA A 244 -15.07 -14.89 -19.90
N LEU A 245 -13.99 -14.52 -19.19
CA LEU A 245 -13.50 -15.27 -18.04
C LEU A 245 -14.07 -14.80 -16.69
N ALA A 246 -14.94 -13.77 -16.65
CA ALA A 246 -15.37 -13.13 -15.41
C ALA A 246 -15.97 -14.13 -14.39
N GLU A 247 -16.80 -15.06 -14.85
CA GLU A 247 -17.39 -16.09 -13.98
C GLU A 247 -16.36 -17.08 -13.45
N LYS A 248 -15.39 -17.49 -14.29
CA LYS A 248 -14.34 -18.41 -13.88
C LYS A 248 -13.38 -17.72 -12.91
N ILE A 249 -12.99 -16.47 -13.17
CA ILE A 249 -12.20 -15.61 -12.28
C ILE A 249 -12.91 -15.45 -10.93
N ALA A 250 -14.22 -15.16 -10.93
CA ALA A 250 -15.01 -15.06 -9.70
C ALA A 250 -14.96 -16.35 -8.86
N ARG A 251 -15.06 -17.51 -9.50
CA ARG A 251 -14.97 -18.82 -8.81
C ARG A 251 -13.58 -19.08 -8.25
N VAL A 252 -12.50 -18.89 -9.03
CA VAL A 252 -11.14 -19.18 -8.56
C VAL A 252 -10.65 -18.20 -7.50
N THR A 253 -11.15 -16.96 -7.50
CA THR A 253 -10.76 -15.92 -6.51
C THR A 253 -11.69 -15.83 -5.30
N GLN A 254 -12.53 -16.85 -5.07
CA GLN A 254 -13.24 -16.97 -3.79
C GLN A 254 -12.26 -17.02 -2.61
N PHE A 255 -12.71 -16.59 -1.43
CA PHE A 255 -11.83 -16.41 -0.28
C PHE A 255 -11.06 -17.66 0.11
N ASP A 256 -11.71 -18.82 0.13
CA ASP A 256 -11.05 -20.07 0.55
C ASP A 256 -9.99 -20.52 -0.48
N ASN A 257 -10.24 -20.27 -1.77
CA ASN A 257 -9.27 -20.52 -2.83
C ASN A 257 -8.07 -19.56 -2.72
N MET A 258 -8.34 -18.26 -2.57
CA MET A 258 -7.32 -17.24 -2.30
C MET A 258 -6.50 -17.60 -1.05
N LYS A 259 -7.17 -18.00 0.05
CA LYS A 259 -6.53 -18.37 1.32
C LYS A 259 -5.69 -19.62 1.17
N THR A 260 -6.15 -20.60 0.40
CA THR A 260 -5.38 -21.81 0.11
C THR A 260 -4.16 -21.49 -0.76
N LYS A 261 -4.30 -20.62 -1.77
CA LYS A 261 -3.20 -20.28 -2.67
C LYS A 261 -2.17 -19.35 -2.02
N LEU A 262 -2.61 -18.22 -1.46
CA LEU A 262 -1.70 -17.29 -0.80
C LEU A 262 -1.20 -17.85 0.54
N GLY A 263 -2.02 -18.63 1.25
CA GLY A 263 -1.61 -19.32 2.47
C GLY A 263 -0.66 -20.50 2.24
N LYS A 264 -0.52 -20.98 0.99
CA LYS A 264 0.61 -21.82 0.54
C LYS A 264 1.81 -20.91 0.27
N ILE A 265 2.35 -20.39 1.36
CA ILE A 265 3.74 -19.97 1.58
C ILE A 265 4.46 -19.58 0.29
N THR A 266 4.52 -18.29 -0.02
CA THR A 266 5.76 -17.80 -0.62
C THR A 266 6.79 -17.71 0.52
N ALA A 267 8.05 -18.05 0.26
CA ALA A 267 9.12 -17.90 1.25
C ALA A 267 9.14 -16.48 1.85
N MET A 268 8.71 -15.49 1.07
CA MET A 268 8.62 -14.09 1.49
C MET A 268 7.50 -13.81 2.51
N GLU A 269 6.34 -14.48 2.46
CA GLU A 269 5.31 -14.30 3.51
C GLU A 269 5.76 -14.84 4.87
N ASN A 270 6.50 -15.96 4.89
CA ASN A 270 7.08 -16.50 6.13
C ASN A 270 8.20 -15.62 6.69
N MET A 271 8.93 -14.89 5.84
CA MET A 271 9.90 -13.90 6.30
C MET A 271 9.20 -12.71 6.96
N VAL A 272 8.01 -12.33 6.47
CA VAL A 272 7.30 -11.13 6.93
C VAL A 272 6.38 -11.40 8.14
N PHE A 273 5.77 -12.59 8.27
CA PHE A 273 4.80 -12.90 9.32
C PHE A 273 5.14 -14.17 10.11
N ASN A 274 4.91 -14.11 11.44
CA ASN A 274 5.19 -15.23 12.37
C ASN A 274 4.19 -16.38 12.27
N GLU A 275 3.08 -16.18 11.56
CA GLU A 275 1.94 -17.10 11.48
C GLU A 275 1.42 -17.19 10.05
N LYS A 276 0.80 -18.33 9.71
CA LYS A 276 0.10 -18.49 8.42
C LYS A 276 -1.23 -17.75 8.41
N GLY A 277 -1.67 -17.29 7.24
CA GLY A 277 -3.01 -16.73 7.05
C GLY A 277 -3.21 -15.32 7.64
N VAL A 278 -2.12 -14.61 7.96
CA VAL A 278 -2.19 -13.23 8.48
C VAL A 278 -2.74 -12.28 7.42
N VAL A 279 -2.33 -12.45 6.16
CA VAL A 279 -2.82 -11.65 5.04
C VAL A 279 -4.30 -11.93 4.76
N LEU A 280 -4.71 -13.19 4.73
CA LEU A 280 -6.10 -13.62 4.49
C LEU A 280 -6.73 -14.25 5.74
N ARG A 281 -7.09 -13.38 6.70
CA ARG A 281 -7.58 -13.78 8.03
C ARG A 281 -8.98 -14.43 8.01
N LYS A 282 -10.01 -13.65 7.67
CA LYS A 282 -11.41 -14.10 7.68
C LYS A 282 -12.21 -13.81 6.40
N GLY A 283 -11.87 -12.76 5.64
CA GLY A 283 -12.59 -12.42 4.41
C GLY A 283 -14.06 -11.98 4.58
N LYS A 284 -14.52 -11.82 5.82
CA LYS A 284 -15.91 -11.48 6.16
C LYS A 284 -16.13 -9.96 6.23
N ILE A 285 -17.37 -9.57 5.98
CA ILE A 285 -17.89 -8.22 6.25
C ILE A 285 -18.50 -8.24 7.66
N GLY A 286 -18.24 -7.21 8.45
CA GLY A 286 -18.82 -7.05 9.79
C GLY A 286 -18.07 -7.76 10.91
N ASP A 287 -16.87 -8.30 10.67
CA ASP A 287 -16.10 -8.96 11.73
C ASP A 287 -15.61 -7.96 12.79
N TRP A 288 -15.60 -6.67 12.46
CA TRP A 288 -15.33 -5.60 13.42
C TRP A 288 -16.23 -5.63 14.66
N LYS A 289 -17.45 -6.18 14.55
CA LYS A 289 -18.39 -6.34 15.69
C LYS A 289 -17.83 -7.23 16.81
N ASN A 290 -16.88 -8.11 16.49
CA ASN A 290 -16.23 -8.98 17.46
C ASN A 290 -15.04 -8.33 18.19
N CYS A 291 -14.67 -7.09 17.83
CA CYS A 291 -13.49 -6.41 18.38
C CYS A 291 -13.83 -5.04 18.98
N PHE A 292 -14.71 -4.28 18.34
CA PHE A 292 -15.12 -2.97 18.86
C PHE A 292 -16.02 -3.12 20.09
N SER A 293 -15.70 -2.40 21.17
CA SER A 293 -16.69 -2.12 22.20
C SER A 293 -17.76 -1.16 21.67
N ARG A 294 -18.90 -1.07 22.36
CA ARG A 294 -19.97 -0.11 22.02
C ARG A 294 -19.44 1.33 21.99
N GLU A 295 -18.69 1.74 23.02
CA GLU A 295 -18.12 3.08 23.11
C GLU A 295 -17.13 3.37 21.97
N GLN A 296 -16.25 2.40 21.66
CA GLN A 296 -15.31 2.53 20.54
C GLN A 296 -16.05 2.69 19.21
N LYS A 297 -17.12 1.92 19.01
CA LYS A 297 -17.98 2.03 17.82
C LYS A 297 -18.57 3.43 17.71
N GLU A 298 -19.22 3.92 18.77
CA GLU A 298 -19.87 5.24 18.77
C GLU A 298 -18.88 6.39 18.53
N ARG A 299 -17.70 6.33 19.18
CA ARG A 299 -16.63 7.29 18.94
C ARG A 299 -16.15 7.26 17.49
N PHE A 300 -15.95 6.06 16.95
CA PHE A 300 -15.52 5.88 15.56
C PHE A 300 -16.58 6.38 14.58
N ASP A 301 -17.86 6.12 14.83
CA ASP A 301 -18.98 6.55 14.00
C ASP A 301 -19.06 8.06 13.91
N ARG A 302 -18.96 8.76 15.05
CA ARG A 302 -18.90 10.24 15.07
C ARG A 302 -17.70 10.76 14.28
N ALA A 303 -16.52 10.17 14.48
CA ALA A 303 -15.32 10.57 13.75
C ALA A 303 -15.48 10.35 12.24
N PHE A 304 -16.05 9.23 11.82
CA PHE A 304 -16.31 8.94 10.41
C PHE A 304 -17.26 9.95 9.79
N GLU A 305 -18.42 10.20 10.40
CA GLU A 305 -19.42 11.13 9.86
C GLU A 305 -18.85 12.55 9.69
N VAL A 306 -18.15 13.06 10.72
CA VAL A 306 -17.55 14.39 10.69
C VAL A 306 -16.46 14.49 9.61
N ASN A 307 -15.59 13.48 9.50
CA ASN A 307 -14.42 13.57 8.62
C ASN A 307 -14.68 13.17 7.17
N THR A 308 -15.86 12.61 6.85
CA THR A 308 -16.18 12.10 5.50
C THR A 308 -17.37 12.77 4.82
N VAL A 309 -17.95 13.80 5.44
CA VAL A 309 -19.09 14.56 4.91
C VAL A 309 -18.88 15.08 3.48
N ASP A 310 -17.63 15.42 3.13
CA ASP A 310 -17.19 16.00 1.85
C ASP A 310 -16.64 14.96 0.86
N SER A 311 -16.73 13.66 1.17
CA SER A 311 -16.18 12.58 0.36
C SER A 311 -17.27 11.67 -0.20
N GLU A 312 -17.50 11.74 -1.52
CA GLU A 312 -18.45 10.86 -2.20
C GLU A 312 -17.95 9.43 -2.27
N TRP A 313 -16.64 9.24 -2.23
CA TRP A 313 -16.04 7.91 -2.21
C TRP A 313 -16.20 7.27 -0.84
N ALA A 314 -15.89 8.00 0.24
CA ALA A 314 -16.07 7.47 1.60
C ALA A 314 -17.53 7.11 1.89
N LYS A 315 -18.50 7.91 1.42
CA LYS A 315 -19.93 7.61 1.57
C LYS A 315 -20.34 6.26 0.98
N LYS A 316 -19.61 5.71 0.00
CA LYS A 316 -19.91 4.40 -0.59
C LYS A 316 -19.87 3.27 0.43
N VAL A 317 -19.05 3.37 1.48
CA VAL A 317 -18.95 2.31 2.51
C VAL A 317 -19.97 2.48 3.64
N ARG A 318 -20.64 3.62 3.72
CA ARG A 318 -21.61 3.95 4.78
C ARG A 318 -22.67 2.86 4.99
N PRO A 319 -23.27 2.24 3.95
CA PRO A 319 -24.27 1.16 4.13
C PRO A 319 -23.75 -0.08 4.87
N TYR A 320 -22.43 -0.25 4.94
CA TYR A 320 -21.78 -1.42 5.54
C TYR A 320 -21.21 -1.15 6.93
N MET A 321 -21.39 0.06 7.45
CA MET A 321 -20.80 0.51 8.71
C MET A 321 -21.69 0.34 9.93
N ASP A 322 -22.96 -0.07 9.77
CA ASP A 322 -23.92 -0.18 10.88
C ASP A 322 -24.07 1.16 11.63
N LEU A 323 -24.17 2.23 10.84
CA LEU A 323 -24.40 3.58 11.32
C LEU A 323 -25.90 3.78 11.56
N PRO A 324 -26.29 4.63 12.53
CA PRO A 324 -27.69 5.02 12.69
C PRO A 324 -28.25 5.56 11.36
N SER A 325 -29.55 5.32 11.14
CA SER A 325 -30.29 6.02 10.09
C SER A 325 -30.08 7.53 10.25
N ALA A 326 -29.80 8.23 9.15
CA ALA A 326 -29.75 9.68 9.19
C ALA A 326 -31.11 10.18 9.70
N ILE A 327 -31.10 11.00 10.75
CA ILE A 327 -32.29 11.64 11.31
C ILE A 327 -32.76 12.72 10.34
#